data_AF-A0A9E2V015-F1
#
_entry.id   AF-A0A9E2V015-F1
#
_cell.length_a   1.000
_cell.length_b   1.000
_cell.length_c   1.000
_cell.angle_alpha   90.00
_cell.angle_beta   90.00
_cell.angle_gamma   90.00
#
_symmetry.space_group_name_H-M   'P 1'
#
loop_
_entity.id
_entity.type
_entity.pdbx_description
1 polymer ?
#
loop_
_entity_poly.entity_id
_entity_poly.type
_entity_poly.pdbx_seq_one_letter_code
_entity_poly.pdbx_strand_id
1 'polypeptide(L)'
;MDVYIVLIGIGAFIIGFAIAYWVKGKMLFEKVKSAEEEVSRILNDAKRKSETLLKEAKIESKDILYKMKAEFDAETKETKSELKKRENRLMQKEENIDHKIDQFERKERDFVQKDKIMAKREKNIEQSELKYNELIEEQKTQLEKISGLTVEQAKELLIRAMENEARYEGAKLIKRIENEAKEEADKRAKNIMATAIQRYAGDFVAERTVSVVQLPNDEMKGRIIGREGRNIRAIEAATGIDLIIDDTPEAVILSGFNPVRREIARLSLMRLISDGRIHPA
;
A
#
# COMPACT_ATOMS: atom_id res chain seq x y z
N MET A 1 56.18 -163.09 12.24
CA MET A 1 56.57 -161.67 12.37
C MET A 1 55.42 -160.72 12.02
N ASP A 2 54.37 -161.17 11.31
CA ASP A 2 53.29 -160.30 10.80
C ASP A 2 52.34 -159.72 11.86
N VAL A 3 52.14 -160.38 13.01
CA VAL A 3 51.20 -159.93 14.05
C VAL A 3 51.68 -158.65 14.77
N TYR A 4 52.99 -158.46 14.92
CA TYR A 4 53.56 -157.27 15.58
C TYR A 4 53.45 -155.99 14.74
N ILE A 5 53.51 -156.10 13.40
CA ILE A 5 53.40 -154.96 12.49
C ILE A 5 51.96 -154.42 12.47
N VAL A 6 50.97 -155.31 12.50
CA VAL A 6 49.54 -154.94 12.58
C VAL A 6 49.21 -154.25 13.91
N LEU A 7 49.76 -154.73 15.03
CA LEU A 7 49.59 -154.10 16.35
C LEU A 7 50.21 -152.70 16.44
N ILE A 8 51.40 -152.49 15.85
CA ILE A 8 52.06 -151.19 15.80
C ILE A 8 51.27 -150.21 14.91
N GLY A 9 50.73 -150.67 13.78
CA GLY A 9 49.89 -149.86 12.89
C GLY A 9 48.59 -149.40 13.55
N ILE A 10 47.93 -150.28 14.30
CA ILE A 10 46.72 -149.94 15.06
C ILE A 10 47.05 -148.95 16.19
N GLY A 11 48.17 -149.15 16.90
CA GLY A 11 48.65 -148.22 17.93
C GLY A 11 48.94 -146.82 17.37
N ALA A 12 49.62 -146.73 16.23
CA ALA A 12 49.90 -145.46 15.55
C ALA A 12 48.61 -144.78 15.05
N PHE A 13 47.63 -145.54 14.57
CA PHE A 13 46.35 -145.00 14.14
C PHE A 13 45.52 -144.45 15.30
N ILE A 14 45.48 -145.16 16.44
CA ILE A 14 44.81 -144.68 17.66
C ILE A 14 45.47 -143.40 18.18
N ILE A 15 46.79 -143.36 18.21
CA ILE A 15 47.55 -142.16 18.65
C ILE A 15 47.31 -141.00 17.67
N GLY A 16 47.39 -141.24 16.36
CA GLY A 16 47.12 -140.23 15.33
C GLY A 16 45.69 -139.69 15.39
N PHE A 17 44.71 -140.56 15.60
CA PHE A 17 43.31 -140.18 15.78
C PHE A 17 43.08 -139.38 17.06
N ALA A 18 43.70 -139.79 18.18
CA ALA A 18 43.64 -139.05 19.44
C ALA A 18 44.26 -137.65 19.32
N ILE A 19 45.42 -137.53 18.66
CA ILE A 19 46.07 -136.23 18.39
C ILE A 19 45.18 -135.37 17.48
N ALA A 20 44.63 -135.92 16.39
CA ALA A 20 43.77 -135.18 15.48
C ALA A 20 42.46 -134.71 16.16
N TYR A 21 41.87 -135.55 17.00
CA TYR A 21 40.68 -135.20 17.79
C TYR A 21 41.00 -134.11 18.82
N TRP A 22 42.17 -134.17 19.47
CA TRP A 22 42.63 -133.16 20.42
C TRP A 22 42.92 -131.81 19.75
N VAL A 23 43.58 -131.81 18.59
CA VAL A 23 43.87 -130.60 17.80
C VAL A 23 42.59 -129.98 17.24
N LYS A 24 41.65 -130.79 16.70
CA LYS A 24 40.32 -130.30 16.29
C LYS A 24 39.55 -129.70 17.47
N GLY A 25 39.58 -130.35 18.63
CA GLY A 25 38.97 -129.84 19.86
C GLY A 25 39.55 -128.49 20.28
N LYS A 26 40.87 -128.34 20.25
CA LYS A 26 41.55 -127.06 20.52
C LYS A 26 41.22 -125.98 19.49
N MET A 27 41.25 -126.27 18.19
CA MET A 27 40.92 -125.28 17.15
C MET A 27 39.45 -124.84 17.18
N LEU A 28 38.51 -125.75 17.47
CA LEU A 28 37.10 -125.40 17.66
C LEU A 28 36.92 -124.54 18.90
N PHE A 29 37.60 -124.88 20.01
CA PHE A 29 37.58 -124.08 21.22
C PHE A 29 38.19 -122.69 21.02
N GLU A 30 39.32 -122.57 20.32
CA GLU A 30 39.92 -121.29 19.97
C GLU A 30 39.04 -120.48 19.01
N LYS A 31 38.40 -121.10 18.01
CA LYS A 31 37.46 -120.41 17.12
C LYS A 31 36.23 -119.91 17.88
N VAL A 32 35.62 -120.74 18.73
CA VAL A 32 34.49 -120.35 19.58
C VAL A 32 34.89 -119.22 20.53
N LYS A 33 36.05 -119.35 21.19
CA LYS A 33 36.60 -118.31 22.06
C LYS A 33 36.88 -117.01 21.31
N SER A 34 37.44 -117.07 20.10
CA SER A 34 37.70 -115.89 19.27
C SER A 34 36.41 -115.21 18.80
N ALA A 35 35.38 -115.98 18.47
CA ALA A 35 34.06 -115.46 18.10
C ALA A 35 33.33 -114.84 19.31
N GLU A 36 33.44 -115.46 20.49
CA GLU A 36 32.93 -114.90 21.75
C GLU A 36 33.66 -113.60 22.12
N GLU A 37 34.98 -113.55 21.94
CA GLU A 37 35.78 -112.34 22.15
C GLU A 37 35.41 -111.23 21.14
N GLU A 38 35.16 -111.57 19.87
CA GLU A 38 34.73 -110.62 18.84
C GLU A 38 33.32 -110.09 19.10
N VAL A 39 32.36 -110.95 19.43
CA VAL A 39 31.00 -110.54 19.84
C VAL A 39 31.05 -109.66 21.08
N SER A 40 31.87 -110.02 22.07
CA SER A 40 32.08 -109.22 23.28
C SER A 40 32.68 -107.85 22.95
N ARG A 41 33.66 -107.78 22.03
CA ARG A 41 34.21 -106.51 21.55
C ARG A 41 33.16 -105.65 20.84
N ILE A 42 32.41 -106.23 19.90
CA ILE A 42 31.33 -105.53 19.17
C ILE A 42 30.28 -105.00 20.15
N LEU A 43 29.87 -105.80 21.13
CA LEU A 43 28.86 -105.42 22.12
C LEU A 43 29.38 -104.32 23.04
N ASN A 44 30.64 -104.40 23.47
CA ASN A 44 31.30 -103.35 24.26
C ASN A 44 31.49 -102.05 23.46
N ASP A 45 31.86 -102.14 22.19
CA ASP A 45 32.00 -100.97 21.31
C ASP A 45 30.63 -100.34 20.99
N ALA A 46 29.59 -101.15 20.78
CA ALA A 46 28.22 -100.67 20.61
C ALA A 46 27.72 -99.96 21.88
N LYS A 47 27.98 -100.53 23.06
CA LYS A 47 27.68 -99.89 24.36
C LYS A 47 28.41 -98.56 24.52
N ARG A 48 29.73 -98.52 24.26
CA ARG A 48 30.53 -97.29 24.33
C ARG A 48 30.02 -96.24 23.35
N LYS A 49 29.75 -96.61 22.10
CA LYS A 49 29.18 -95.69 21.10
C LYS A 49 27.81 -95.15 21.54
N SER A 50 26.93 -96.00 22.08
CA SER A 50 25.63 -95.55 22.60
C SER A 50 25.79 -94.61 23.79
N GLU A 51 26.70 -94.89 24.72
CA GLU A 51 26.99 -94.02 25.85
C GLU A 51 27.57 -92.67 25.40
N THR A 52 28.46 -92.66 24.42
CA THR A 52 29.01 -91.44 23.83
C THR A 52 27.93 -90.63 23.14
N LEU A 53 27.10 -91.24 22.29
CA LEU A 53 25.98 -90.57 21.62
C LEU A 53 24.97 -89.99 22.62
N LEU A 54 24.64 -90.73 23.69
CA LEU A 54 23.76 -90.23 24.75
C LEU A 54 24.39 -89.05 25.49
N LYS A 55 25.70 -89.07 25.76
CA LYS A 55 26.41 -87.95 26.38
C LYS A 55 26.46 -86.74 25.46
N GLU A 56 26.80 -86.92 24.19
CA GLU A 56 26.83 -85.88 23.17
C GLU A 56 25.47 -85.23 22.99
N ALA A 57 24.41 -86.03 22.77
CA ALA A 57 23.03 -85.53 22.66
C ALA A 57 22.59 -84.77 23.91
N LYS A 58 23.00 -85.21 25.11
CA LYS A 58 22.71 -84.52 26.36
C LYS A 58 23.48 -83.20 26.51
N ILE A 59 24.73 -83.14 26.03
CA ILE A 59 25.53 -81.91 26.02
C ILE A 59 24.95 -80.92 25.01
N GLU A 60 24.63 -81.38 23.80
CA GLU A 60 24.00 -80.57 22.77
C GLU A 60 22.64 -80.02 23.21
N SER A 61 21.79 -80.87 23.79
CA SER A 61 20.50 -80.43 24.35
C SER A 61 20.67 -79.38 25.44
N LYS A 62 21.71 -79.51 26.28
CA LYS A 62 22.03 -78.50 27.30
C LYS A 62 22.52 -77.20 26.66
N ASP A 63 23.39 -77.27 25.66
CA ASP A 63 23.90 -76.09 24.95
C ASP A 63 22.77 -75.31 24.27
N ILE A 64 21.85 -76.02 23.57
CA ILE A 64 20.65 -75.42 22.99
C ILE A 64 19.80 -74.77 24.07
N LEU A 65 19.55 -75.45 25.19
CA LEU A 65 18.76 -74.89 26.30
C LEU A 65 19.41 -73.65 26.91
N TYR A 66 20.74 -73.64 27.07
CA TYR A 66 21.47 -72.47 27.54
C TYR A 66 21.40 -71.30 26.56
N LYS A 67 21.55 -71.56 25.26
CA LYS A 67 21.40 -70.54 24.21
C LYS A 67 20.00 -69.95 24.18
N MET A 68 18.97 -70.81 24.14
CA MET A 68 17.57 -70.36 24.18
C MET A 68 17.26 -69.55 25.45
N LYS A 69 17.79 -69.98 26.61
CA LYS A 69 17.62 -69.24 27.85
C LYS A 69 18.31 -67.87 27.80
N ALA A 70 19.53 -67.81 27.28
CA ALA A 70 20.28 -66.55 27.15
C ALA A 70 19.58 -65.57 26.19
N GLU A 71 19.07 -66.05 25.06
CA GLU A 71 18.29 -65.26 24.10
C GLU A 71 16.99 -64.76 24.74
N PHE A 72 16.25 -65.64 25.43
CA PHE A 72 15.02 -65.28 26.13
C PHE A 72 15.26 -64.23 27.23
N ASP A 73 16.33 -64.39 28.03
CA ASP A 73 16.69 -63.43 29.08
C ASP A 73 17.09 -62.07 28.47
N ALA A 74 17.77 -62.06 27.32
CA ALA A 74 18.14 -60.86 26.60
C ALA A 74 16.90 -60.13 26.03
N GLU A 75 16.03 -60.85 25.32
CA GLU A 75 14.78 -60.32 24.75
C GLU A 75 13.83 -59.79 25.84
N THR A 76 13.71 -60.53 26.95
CA THR A 76 12.91 -60.11 28.11
C THR A 76 13.45 -58.81 28.71
N LYS A 77 14.78 -58.68 28.83
CA LYS A 77 15.43 -57.48 29.35
C LYS A 77 15.22 -56.28 28.42
N GLU A 78 15.34 -56.48 27.11
CA GLU A 78 15.09 -55.46 26.11
C GLU A 78 13.64 -55.00 26.13
N THR A 79 12.69 -55.94 26.05
CA THR A 79 11.26 -55.67 26.13
C THR A 79 10.89 -54.91 27.40
N LYS A 80 11.44 -55.31 28.56
CA LYS A 80 11.22 -54.62 29.83
C LYS A 80 11.79 -53.20 29.83
N SER A 81 12.94 -52.99 29.19
CA SER A 81 13.52 -51.65 29.03
C SER A 81 12.64 -50.77 28.14
N GLU A 82 12.15 -51.30 27.02
CA GLU A 82 11.25 -50.58 26.12
C GLU A 82 9.92 -50.22 26.78
N LEU A 83 9.30 -51.18 27.49
CA LEU A 83 8.07 -50.93 28.24
C LEU A 83 8.27 -49.81 29.26
N LYS A 84 9.36 -49.84 30.04
CA LYS A 84 9.66 -48.76 31.00
C LYS A 84 9.85 -47.40 30.33
N LYS A 85 10.49 -47.34 29.15
CA LYS A 85 10.62 -46.10 28.37
C LYS A 85 9.26 -45.59 27.89
N ARG A 86 8.38 -46.49 27.44
CA ARG A 86 7.01 -46.15 27.00
C ARG A 86 6.16 -45.66 28.18
N GLU A 87 6.23 -46.33 29.32
CA GLU A 87 5.55 -45.92 30.56
C GLU A 87 5.98 -44.52 31.00
N ASN A 88 7.29 -44.26 31.09
CA ASN A 88 7.79 -42.93 31.44
C ASN A 88 7.30 -41.84 30.46
N ARG A 89 7.27 -42.15 29.16
CA ARG A 89 6.77 -41.22 28.14
C ARG A 89 5.26 -40.98 28.26
N LEU A 90 4.49 -42.00 28.62
CA LEU A 90 3.05 -41.89 28.87
C LEU A 90 2.79 -41.05 30.12
N MET A 91 3.50 -41.31 31.22
CA MET A 91 3.40 -40.54 32.46
C MET A 91 3.70 -39.05 32.23
N GLN A 92 4.77 -38.73 31.48
CA GLN A 92 5.07 -37.34 31.10
C GLN A 92 3.97 -36.72 30.23
N LYS A 93 3.33 -37.49 29.35
CA LYS A 93 2.21 -36.98 28.55
C LYS A 93 0.98 -36.70 29.40
N GLU A 94 0.70 -37.58 30.37
CA GLU A 94 -0.40 -37.43 31.32
C GLU A 94 -0.21 -36.17 32.18
N GLU A 95 0.96 -36.00 32.80
CA GLU A 95 1.31 -34.77 33.55
C GLU A 95 1.17 -33.50 32.70
N ASN A 96 1.59 -33.54 31.43
CA ASN A 96 1.43 -32.40 30.51
C ASN A 96 -0.04 -32.13 30.14
N ILE A 97 -0.88 -33.17 30.08
CA ILE A 97 -2.31 -33.03 29.83
C ILE A 97 -2.98 -32.42 31.06
N ASP A 98 -2.68 -32.92 32.26
CA ASP A 98 -3.22 -32.38 33.51
C ASP A 98 -2.87 -30.91 33.69
N HIS A 99 -1.60 -30.54 33.43
CA HIS A 99 -1.19 -29.14 33.48
C HIS A 99 -1.94 -28.27 32.46
N LYS A 100 -2.24 -28.80 31.26
CA LYS A 100 -3.05 -28.07 30.27
C LYS A 100 -4.50 -27.92 30.73
N ILE A 101 -5.07 -28.95 31.34
CA ILE A 101 -6.43 -28.92 31.90
C ILE A 101 -6.50 -27.82 32.96
N ASP A 102 -5.57 -27.80 33.91
CA ASP A 102 -5.49 -26.75 34.94
C ASP A 102 -5.40 -25.34 34.35
N GLN A 103 -4.62 -25.17 33.29
CA GLN A 103 -4.50 -23.89 32.58
C GLN A 103 -5.82 -23.49 31.90
N PHE A 104 -6.52 -24.44 31.28
CA PHE A 104 -7.81 -24.20 30.65
C PHE A 104 -8.87 -23.85 31.69
N GLU A 105 -8.94 -24.56 32.82
CA GLU A 105 -9.88 -24.26 33.91
C GLU A 105 -9.64 -22.88 34.53
N ARG A 106 -8.37 -22.45 34.66
CA ARG A 106 -8.05 -21.08 35.09
C ARG A 106 -8.57 -20.06 34.08
N LYS A 107 -8.30 -20.25 32.79
CA LYS A 107 -8.79 -19.36 31.73
C LYS A 107 -10.31 -19.31 31.69
N GLU A 108 -10.98 -20.46 31.84
CA GLU A 108 -12.44 -20.53 31.85
C GLU A 108 -13.02 -19.74 33.02
N ARG A 109 -12.45 -19.87 34.23
CA ARG A 109 -12.84 -19.04 35.37
C ARG A 109 -12.65 -17.55 35.11
N ASP A 110 -11.53 -17.15 34.50
CA ASP A 110 -11.27 -15.76 34.14
C ASP A 110 -12.28 -15.24 33.11
N PHE A 111 -12.63 -16.05 32.11
CA PHE A 111 -13.65 -15.71 31.12
C PHE A 111 -15.03 -15.54 31.76
N VAL A 112 -15.46 -16.49 32.58
CA VAL A 112 -16.73 -16.40 33.31
C VAL A 112 -16.78 -15.16 34.20
N GLN A 113 -15.68 -14.78 34.84
CA GLN A 113 -15.61 -13.55 35.64
C GLN A 113 -15.73 -12.30 34.75
N LYS A 114 -15.04 -12.27 33.61
CA LYS A 114 -15.14 -11.16 32.64
C LYS A 114 -16.55 -11.02 32.09
N ASP A 115 -17.20 -12.12 31.73
CA ASP A 115 -18.56 -12.10 31.20
C ASP A 115 -19.55 -11.54 32.23
N LYS A 116 -19.42 -11.93 33.50
CA LYS A 116 -20.22 -11.34 34.59
C LYS A 116 -19.99 -9.84 34.75
N ILE A 117 -18.74 -9.37 34.63
CA ILE A 117 -18.41 -7.95 34.68
C ILE A 117 -19.02 -7.21 33.48
N MET A 118 -18.94 -7.78 32.28
CA MET A 118 -19.49 -7.19 31.06
C MET A 118 -21.02 -7.11 31.13
N ALA A 119 -21.71 -8.17 31.53
CA ALA A 119 -23.15 -8.16 31.72
C ALA A 119 -23.60 -7.10 32.75
N LYS A 120 -22.83 -6.90 33.83
CA LYS A 120 -23.11 -5.83 34.80
C LYS A 120 -22.91 -4.44 34.20
N ARG A 121 -21.87 -4.24 33.39
CA ARG A 121 -21.62 -2.96 32.70
C ARG A 121 -22.70 -2.65 31.69
N GLU A 122 -23.11 -3.63 30.90
CA GLU A 122 -24.18 -3.50 29.90
C GLU A 122 -25.48 -3.07 30.57
N LYS A 123 -25.88 -3.73 31.66
CA LYS A 123 -27.06 -3.33 32.45
C LYS A 123 -26.95 -1.91 33.02
N ASN A 124 -25.76 -1.51 33.48
CA ASN A 124 -25.55 -0.14 33.97
C ASN A 124 -25.65 0.91 32.86
N ILE A 125 -25.16 0.58 31.65
CA ILE A 125 -25.25 1.45 30.48
C ILE A 125 -26.71 1.61 30.09
N GLU A 126 -27.46 0.52 29.97
CA GLU A 126 -28.88 0.54 29.64
C GLU A 126 -29.68 1.40 30.64
N GLN A 127 -29.42 1.24 31.95
CA GLN A 127 -30.03 2.10 32.97
C GLN A 127 -29.63 3.58 32.87
N SER A 128 -28.40 3.85 32.45
CA SER A 128 -27.92 5.23 32.28
C SER A 128 -28.53 5.87 31.04
N GLU A 129 -28.68 5.13 29.94
CA GLU A 129 -29.35 5.61 28.72
C GLU A 129 -30.82 5.94 28.99
N LEU A 130 -31.54 5.09 29.72
CA LEU A 130 -32.92 5.36 30.12
C LEU A 130 -33.02 6.67 30.93
N LYS A 131 -32.19 6.84 31.95
CA LYS A 131 -32.14 8.08 32.75
C LYS A 131 -31.77 9.30 31.91
N TYR A 132 -30.87 9.15 30.95
CA TYR A 132 -30.43 10.25 30.09
C TYR A 132 -31.58 10.70 29.18
N ASN A 133 -32.32 9.75 28.62
CA ASN A 133 -33.52 10.04 27.81
C ASN A 133 -34.62 10.71 28.65
N GLU A 134 -34.87 10.23 29.87
CA GLU A 134 -35.79 10.88 30.81
C GLU A 134 -35.37 12.32 31.11
N LEU A 135 -34.09 12.56 31.35
CA LEU A 135 -33.55 13.90 31.63
C LEU A 135 -33.66 14.84 30.42
N ILE A 136 -33.46 14.33 29.20
CA ILE A 136 -33.65 15.09 27.97
C ILE A 136 -35.10 15.52 27.82
N GLU A 137 -36.05 14.60 28.04
CA GLU A 137 -37.48 14.92 27.97
C GLU A 137 -37.88 15.90 29.07
N GLU A 138 -37.37 15.74 30.29
CA GLU A 138 -37.59 16.71 31.37
C GLU A 138 -37.04 18.09 30.98
N GLN A 139 -35.82 18.19 30.46
CA GLN A 139 -35.25 19.45 30.00
C GLN A 139 -36.06 20.09 28.88
N LYS A 140 -36.56 19.31 27.91
CA LYS A 140 -37.46 19.82 26.86
C LYS A 140 -38.71 20.42 27.48
N THR A 141 -39.39 19.70 28.38
CA THR A 141 -40.60 20.22 29.02
C THR A 141 -40.35 21.45 29.89
N GLN A 142 -39.18 21.53 30.55
CA GLN A 142 -38.81 22.73 31.30
C GLN A 142 -38.47 23.91 30.38
N LEU A 143 -37.79 23.68 29.25
CA LEU A 143 -37.54 24.71 28.25
C LEU A 143 -38.83 25.23 27.62
N GLU A 144 -39.80 24.35 27.34
CA GLU A 144 -41.15 24.72 26.91
C GLU A 144 -41.85 25.60 27.95
N LYS A 145 -41.76 25.24 29.25
CA LYS A 145 -42.36 26.01 30.35
C LYS A 145 -41.67 27.36 30.58
N ILE A 146 -40.34 27.40 30.54
CA ILE A 146 -39.53 28.61 30.84
C ILE A 146 -39.59 29.61 29.68
N SER A 147 -39.56 29.13 28.43
CA SER A 147 -39.61 30.02 27.26
C SER A 147 -41.00 30.60 27.01
N GLY A 148 -42.06 30.03 27.60
CA GLY A 148 -43.44 30.39 27.29
C GLY A 148 -43.82 30.20 25.82
N LEU A 149 -42.95 29.53 25.06
CA LEU A 149 -43.05 29.28 23.63
C LEU A 149 -43.02 27.77 23.42
N THR A 150 -43.95 27.29 22.61
CA THR A 150 -43.92 25.89 22.13
C THR A 150 -42.71 25.67 21.21
N VAL A 151 -42.26 24.42 21.05
CA VAL A 151 -41.13 24.05 20.17
C VAL A 151 -41.36 24.57 18.75
N GLU A 152 -42.59 24.48 18.24
CA GLU A 152 -42.99 25.06 16.96
C GLU A 152 -42.77 26.59 16.91
N GLN A 153 -43.15 27.32 17.96
CA GLN A 153 -42.98 28.78 18.02
C GLN A 153 -41.51 29.19 18.11
N ALA A 154 -40.69 28.45 18.87
CA ALA A 154 -39.25 28.70 18.94
C ALA A 154 -38.57 28.43 17.57
N LYS A 155 -38.98 27.37 16.88
CA LYS A 155 -38.52 27.06 15.53
C LYS A 155 -38.93 28.13 14.52
N GLU A 156 -40.16 28.64 14.60
CA GLU A 156 -40.63 29.71 13.72
C GLU A 156 -39.87 31.04 13.96
N LEU A 157 -39.58 31.39 15.21
CA LEU A 157 -38.76 32.54 15.56
C LEU A 157 -37.34 32.43 15.01
N LEU A 158 -36.72 31.25 15.11
CA LEU A 158 -35.39 30.99 14.58
C LEU A 158 -35.35 31.13 13.04
N ILE A 159 -36.34 30.55 12.36
CA ILE A 159 -36.47 30.66 10.90
C ILE A 159 -36.63 32.12 10.47
N ARG A 160 -37.47 32.90 11.15
CA ARG A 160 -37.64 34.33 10.87
C ARG A 160 -36.38 35.14 11.13
N ALA A 161 -35.62 34.82 12.18
CA ALA A 161 -34.34 35.47 12.46
C ALA A 161 -33.31 35.20 11.35
N MET A 162 -33.18 33.94 10.93
CA MET A 162 -32.30 33.54 9.83
C MET A 162 -32.70 34.19 8.49
N GLU A 163 -34.00 34.28 8.21
CA GLU A 163 -34.50 34.95 7.01
C GLU A 163 -34.16 36.45 7.00
N ASN A 164 -34.33 37.13 8.14
CA ASN A 164 -33.98 38.55 8.27
C ASN A 164 -32.48 38.80 8.12
N GLU A 165 -31.65 37.93 8.68
CA GLU A 165 -30.18 38.01 8.53
C GLU A 165 -29.76 37.79 7.08
N ALA A 166 -30.32 36.78 6.40
CA ALA A 166 -30.05 36.53 4.98
C ALA A 166 -30.49 37.70 4.09
N ARG A 167 -31.64 38.32 4.37
CA ARG A 167 -32.09 39.54 3.66
C ARG A 167 -31.16 40.72 3.89
N TYR A 168 -30.67 40.90 5.12
CA TYR A 168 -29.75 41.99 5.46
C TYR A 168 -28.40 41.85 4.75
N GLU A 169 -27.78 40.66 4.81
CA GLU A 169 -26.53 40.37 4.10
C GLU A 169 -26.71 40.45 2.58
N GLY A 170 -27.84 39.97 2.05
CA GLY A 170 -28.20 40.11 0.65
C GLY A 170 -28.29 41.58 0.20
N ALA A 171 -28.95 42.44 0.99
CA ALA A 171 -29.05 43.87 0.70
C ALA A 171 -27.67 44.56 0.71
N LYS A 172 -26.79 44.17 1.64
CA LYS A 172 -25.42 44.68 1.72
C LYS A 172 -24.59 44.28 0.51
N LEU A 173 -24.74 43.04 0.04
CA LEU A 173 -24.07 42.56 -1.17
C LEU A 173 -24.56 43.31 -2.41
N ILE A 174 -25.87 43.47 -2.58
CA ILE A 174 -26.46 44.24 -3.69
C ILE A 174 -25.88 45.66 -3.69
N LYS A 175 -25.84 46.31 -2.52
CA LYS A 175 -25.33 47.68 -2.42
C LYS A 175 -23.85 47.80 -2.82
N ARG A 176 -23.04 46.80 -2.47
CA ARG A 176 -21.63 46.74 -2.86
C ARG A 176 -21.48 46.62 -4.38
N ILE A 177 -22.21 45.69 -4.99
CA ILE A 177 -22.19 45.46 -6.45
C ILE A 177 -22.62 46.73 -7.21
N GLU A 178 -23.67 47.42 -6.75
CA GLU A 178 -24.11 48.67 -7.36
C GLU A 178 -23.02 49.77 -7.31
N ASN A 179 -22.32 49.88 -6.19
CA ASN A 179 -21.27 50.90 -6.04
C ASN A 179 -20.07 50.58 -6.93
N GLU A 180 -19.61 49.32 -6.95
CA GLU A 180 -18.53 48.86 -7.84
C GLU A 180 -18.87 49.10 -9.31
N ALA A 181 -20.11 48.79 -9.72
CA ALA A 181 -20.58 49.02 -11.08
C ALA A 181 -20.58 50.52 -11.45
N LYS A 182 -20.97 51.40 -10.52
CA LYS A 182 -20.94 52.86 -10.73
C LYS A 182 -19.51 53.38 -10.86
N GLU A 183 -18.60 52.94 -10.00
CA GLU A 183 -17.19 53.36 -10.05
C GLU A 183 -16.51 52.91 -11.34
N GLU A 184 -16.73 51.66 -11.76
CA GLU A 184 -16.19 51.14 -13.00
C GLU A 184 -16.79 51.84 -14.23
N ALA A 185 -18.10 52.15 -14.20
CA ALA A 185 -18.75 52.91 -15.26
C ALA A 185 -18.16 54.33 -15.39
N ASP A 186 -17.96 55.05 -14.27
CA ASP A 186 -17.34 56.39 -14.27
C ASP A 186 -15.90 56.35 -14.81
N LYS A 187 -15.11 55.35 -14.39
CA LYS A 187 -13.74 55.15 -14.89
C LYS A 187 -13.71 54.89 -16.38
N ARG A 188 -14.60 54.02 -16.89
CA ARG A 188 -14.72 53.76 -18.34
C ARG A 188 -15.17 54.98 -19.11
N ALA A 189 -16.15 55.73 -18.60
CA ALA A 189 -16.63 56.96 -19.24
C ALA A 189 -15.51 57.99 -19.38
N LYS A 190 -14.72 58.21 -18.32
CA LYS A 190 -13.55 59.10 -18.34
C LYS A 190 -12.51 58.67 -19.38
N ASN A 191 -12.20 57.37 -19.47
CA ASN A 191 -11.27 56.84 -20.46
C ASN A 191 -11.75 57.06 -21.91
N ILE A 192 -13.04 56.84 -22.16
CA ILE A 192 -13.65 57.08 -23.48
C ILE A 192 -13.54 58.57 -23.84
N MET A 193 -13.90 59.47 -22.92
CA MET A 193 -13.79 60.91 -23.15
C MET A 193 -12.34 61.35 -23.39
N ALA A 194 -11.39 60.88 -22.58
CA ALA A 194 -9.98 61.20 -22.75
C ALA A 194 -9.47 60.76 -24.13
N THR A 195 -9.87 59.57 -24.57
CA THR A 195 -9.50 59.03 -25.88
C THR A 195 -10.14 59.82 -27.02
N ALA A 196 -11.41 60.23 -26.87
CA ALA A 196 -12.09 61.09 -27.84
C ALA A 196 -11.39 62.45 -27.96
N ILE A 197 -11.10 63.10 -26.82
CA ILE A 197 -10.38 64.39 -26.81
C ILE A 197 -9.00 64.24 -27.46
N GLN A 198 -8.23 63.22 -27.11
CA GLN A 198 -6.90 62.99 -27.69
C GLN A 198 -6.95 62.83 -29.22
N ARG A 199 -7.99 62.19 -29.75
CA ARG A 199 -8.16 61.99 -31.21
C ARG A 199 -8.56 63.26 -31.95
N TYR A 200 -9.42 64.11 -31.37
CA TYR A 200 -9.99 65.27 -32.07
C TYR A 200 -9.34 66.62 -31.73
N ALA A 201 -8.56 66.70 -30.66
CA ALA A 201 -7.97 67.96 -30.21
C ALA A 201 -7.07 68.61 -31.27
N GLY A 202 -6.28 67.82 -32.01
CA GLY A 202 -5.40 68.33 -33.07
C GLY A 202 -6.18 69.01 -34.19
N ASP A 203 -7.14 68.28 -34.78
CA ASP A 203 -7.97 68.76 -35.89
C ASP A 203 -8.80 69.99 -35.47
N PHE A 204 -9.42 69.94 -34.28
CA PHE A 204 -10.23 71.05 -33.76
C PHE A 204 -9.41 72.32 -33.54
N VAL A 205 -8.17 72.19 -33.04
CA VAL A 205 -7.29 73.35 -32.85
C VAL A 205 -6.84 73.89 -34.20
N ALA A 206 -6.42 73.05 -35.14
CA ALA A 206 -5.94 73.48 -36.45
C ALA A 206 -7.00 74.24 -37.26
N GLU A 207 -8.23 73.71 -37.32
CA GLU A 207 -9.36 74.38 -37.99
C GLU A 207 -9.65 75.75 -37.34
N ARG A 208 -9.53 75.82 -36.02
CA ARG A 208 -9.92 77.00 -35.25
C ARG A 208 -8.80 78.01 -35.04
N THR A 209 -7.54 77.75 -35.42
CA THR A 209 -6.41 78.71 -35.24
C THR A 209 -5.78 79.19 -36.55
N VAL A 210 -6.01 78.49 -37.67
CA VAL A 210 -5.37 78.80 -38.95
C VAL A 210 -6.41 79.07 -40.04
N SER A 211 -6.12 79.98 -40.97
CA SER A 211 -6.91 80.17 -42.20
C SER A 211 -6.00 80.48 -43.37
N VAL A 212 -6.24 79.87 -44.52
CA VAL A 212 -5.40 80.04 -45.71
C VAL A 212 -6.07 80.99 -46.70
N VAL A 213 -5.31 81.95 -47.22
CA VAL A 213 -5.73 82.84 -48.32
C VAL A 213 -4.90 82.53 -49.55
N GLN A 214 -5.57 82.23 -50.66
CA GLN A 214 -4.94 82.04 -51.95
C GLN A 214 -4.69 83.39 -52.63
N LEU A 215 -3.50 83.55 -53.21
CA LEU A 215 -3.06 84.71 -53.95
C LEU A 215 -3.09 84.40 -55.44
N PRO A 216 -3.38 85.39 -56.31
CA PRO A 216 -3.47 85.17 -57.75
C PRO A 216 -2.11 84.98 -58.44
N ASN A 217 -1.01 85.40 -57.81
CA ASN A 217 0.37 85.20 -58.27
C ASN A 217 1.38 85.54 -57.15
N ASP A 218 2.64 85.12 -57.31
CA ASP A 218 3.71 85.41 -56.36
C ASP A 218 4.13 86.90 -56.33
N GLU A 219 3.83 87.67 -57.38
CA GLU A 219 4.03 89.13 -57.38
C GLU A 219 3.17 89.79 -56.28
N MET A 220 1.92 89.34 -56.12
CA MET A 220 1.03 89.80 -55.05
C MET A 220 1.53 89.36 -53.67
N LYS A 221 2.18 88.20 -53.55
CA LYS A 221 2.85 87.75 -52.32
C LYS A 221 3.96 88.73 -51.93
N GLY A 222 4.80 89.12 -52.89
CA GLY A 222 5.84 90.14 -52.70
C GLY A 222 5.29 91.51 -52.28
N ARG A 223 4.18 91.95 -52.87
CA ARG A 223 3.52 93.22 -52.53
C ARG A 223 2.90 93.21 -51.12
N ILE A 224 2.32 92.08 -50.70
CA ILE A 224 1.75 91.90 -49.35
C ILE A 224 2.86 91.92 -48.29
N ILE A 225 4.05 91.37 -48.57
CA ILE A 225 5.21 91.49 -47.68
C ILE A 225 5.65 92.97 -47.59
N GLY A 226 5.82 93.61 -48.76
CA GLY A 226 6.38 94.96 -48.85
C GLY A 226 7.88 95.01 -48.56
N ARG A 227 8.55 96.14 -48.85
CA ARG A 227 9.98 96.30 -48.58
C ARG A 227 10.25 96.16 -47.08
N GLU A 228 11.17 95.26 -46.72
CA GLU A 228 11.52 94.93 -45.32
C GLU A 228 10.37 94.41 -44.46
N GLY A 229 9.29 93.89 -45.07
CA GLY A 229 8.13 93.40 -44.34
C GLY A 229 7.23 94.49 -43.75
N ARG A 230 7.33 95.74 -44.26
CA ARG A 230 6.52 96.86 -43.73
C ARG A 230 5.02 96.64 -43.91
N ASN A 231 4.60 96.11 -45.07
CA ASN A 231 3.18 95.92 -45.37
C ASN A 231 2.58 94.80 -44.52
N ILE A 232 3.28 93.65 -44.41
CA ILE A 232 2.82 92.54 -43.58
C ILE A 232 2.70 92.96 -42.12
N ARG A 233 3.70 93.63 -41.54
CA ARG A 233 3.64 94.12 -40.14
C ARG A 233 2.53 95.15 -39.93
N ALA A 234 2.26 96.00 -40.92
CA ALA A 234 1.15 96.95 -40.83
C ALA A 234 -0.21 96.23 -40.81
N ILE A 235 -0.39 95.19 -41.63
CA ILE A 235 -1.60 94.35 -41.64
C ILE A 235 -1.72 93.57 -40.33
N GLU A 236 -0.64 92.97 -39.85
CA GLU A 236 -0.59 92.24 -38.58
C GLU A 236 -0.93 93.16 -37.40
N ALA A 237 -0.35 94.36 -37.35
CA ALA A 237 -0.63 95.33 -36.30
C ALA A 237 -2.08 95.86 -36.35
N ALA A 238 -2.63 96.07 -37.56
CA ALA A 238 -3.99 96.56 -37.73
C ALA A 238 -5.05 95.50 -37.40
N THR A 239 -4.81 94.24 -37.76
CA THR A 239 -5.77 93.15 -37.57
C THR A 239 -5.56 92.39 -36.25
N GLY A 240 -4.34 92.41 -35.71
CA GLY A 240 -3.92 91.62 -34.55
C GLY A 240 -3.85 90.12 -34.84
N ILE A 241 -3.52 89.75 -36.08
CA ILE A 241 -3.40 88.37 -36.58
C ILE A 241 -2.06 88.24 -37.27
N ASP A 242 -1.35 87.15 -37.01
CA ASP A 242 -0.04 86.89 -37.60
C ASP A 242 -0.21 86.33 -39.02
N LEU A 243 0.54 86.88 -39.97
CA LEU A 243 0.55 86.42 -41.36
C LEU A 243 1.83 85.61 -41.58
N ILE A 244 1.69 84.30 -41.66
CA ILE A 244 2.79 83.38 -41.92
C ILE A 244 2.92 83.22 -43.44
N ILE A 245 4.10 83.58 -43.95
CA ILE A 245 4.46 83.44 -45.35
C ILE A 245 5.60 82.41 -45.41
N ASP A 246 5.29 81.26 -45.98
CA ASP A 246 6.21 80.12 -46.11
C ASP A 246 6.48 79.81 -47.59
N ASP A 247 7.23 78.75 -47.88
CA ASP A 247 7.58 78.28 -49.23
C ASP A 247 6.38 77.75 -50.05
N THR A 248 5.16 77.81 -49.52
CA THR A 248 3.95 77.49 -50.27
C THR A 248 3.71 78.55 -51.35
N PRO A 249 3.71 78.20 -52.65
CA PRO A 249 3.47 79.17 -53.72
C PRO A 249 2.03 79.69 -53.64
N GLU A 250 1.83 80.96 -54.02
CA GLU A 250 0.48 81.54 -54.18
C GLU A 250 -0.43 81.46 -52.94
N ALA A 251 0.10 81.32 -51.71
CA ALA A 251 -0.70 81.27 -50.49
C ALA A 251 -0.06 82.00 -49.30
N VAL A 252 -0.91 82.55 -48.43
CA VAL A 252 -0.54 83.15 -47.15
C VAL A 252 -1.41 82.55 -46.06
N ILE A 253 -0.78 82.21 -44.93
CA ILE A 253 -1.43 81.56 -43.81
C ILE A 253 -1.69 82.60 -42.72
N LEU A 254 -2.95 82.79 -42.34
CA LEU A 254 -3.35 83.62 -41.21
C LEU A 254 -3.38 82.74 -39.96
N SER A 255 -2.57 83.08 -38.97
CA SER A 255 -2.50 82.39 -37.69
C SER A 255 -2.98 83.30 -36.56
N GLY A 256 -3.89 82.81 -35.73
CA GLY A 256 -4.28 83.55 -34.53
C GLY A 256 -5.45 82.93 -33.80
N PHE A 257 -5.52 83.09 -32.48
CA PHE A 257 -6.53 82.42 -31.63
C PHE A 257 -7.94 83.01 -31.74
N ASN A 258 -8.08 84.26 -32.22
CA ASN A 258 -9.38 84.93 -32.32
C ASN A 258 -10.00 84.72 -33.73
N PRO A 259 -11.07 83.91 -33.86
CA PRO A 259 -11.64 83.59 -35.18
C PRO A 259 -12.26 84.81 -35.86
N VAL A 260 -12.82 85.76 -35.08
CA VAL A 260 -13.42 86.98 -35.63
C VAL A 260 -12.35 87.88 -36.23
N ARG A 261 -11.24 88.10 -35.51
CA ARG A 261 -10.11 88.90 -36.03
C ARG A 261 -9.46 88.23 -37.24
N ARG A 262 -9.32 86.90 -37.22
CA ARG A 262 -8.75 86.14 -38.35
C ARG A 262 -9.61 86.26 -39.59
N GLU A 263 -10.92 86.17 -39.45
CA GLU A 263 -11.84 86.33 -40.58
C GLU A 263 -11.86 87.79 -41.08
N ILE A 264 -11.78 88.77 -40.18
CA ILE A 264 -11.60 90.19 -40.57
C ILE A 264 -10.29 90.37 -41.34
N ALA A 265 -9.18 89.76 -40.90
CA ALA A 265 -7.90 89.80 -41.58
C ALA A 265 -7.98 89.13 -42.96
N ARG A 266 -8.65 87.97 -43.06
CA ARG A 266 -8.90 87.24 -44.30
C ARG A 266 -9.66 88.08 -45.30
N LEU A 267 -10.79 88.66 -44.88
CA LEU A 267 -11.63 89.52 -45.73
C LEU A 267 -10.91 90.80 -46.13
N SER A 268 -10.15 91.42 -45.21
CA SER A 268 -9.36 92.61 -45.50
C SER A 268 -8.28 92.31 -46.54
N LEU A 269 -7.56 91.19 -46.39
CA LEU A 269 -6.55 90.75 -47.34
C LEU A 269 -7.16 90.45 -48.72
N MET A 270 -8.29 89.74 -48.77
CA MET A 270 -9.01 89.48 -50.04
C MET A 270 -9.43 90.77 -50.74
N ARG A 271 -9.96 91.75 -49.99
CA ARG A 271 -10.34 93.06 -50.54
C ARG A 271 -9.14 93.83 -51.07
N LEU A 272 -8.04 93.86 -50.32
CA LEU A 272 -6.79 94.50 -50.75
C LEU A 272 -6.21 93.87 -52.03
N ILE A 273 -6.30 92.54 -52.16
CA ILE A 273 -5.90 91.82 -53.37
C ILE A 273 -6.79 92.23 -54.54
N SER A 274 -8.11 92.27 -54.35
CA SER A 274 -9.06 92.62 -55.42
C SER A 274 -9.00 94.07 -55.88
N ASP A 275 -8.74 95.03 -54.97
CA ASP A 275 -8.64 96.46 -55.28
C ASP A 275 -7.26 96.80 -55.89
N GLY A 276 -6.25 95.94 -55.73
CA GLY A 276 -4.95 96.09 -56.38
C GLY A 276 -4.11 97.28 -55.90
N ARG A 277 -4.55 98.01 -54.87
CA ARG A 277 -3.90 99.23 -54.30
C ARG A 277 -2.76 98.95 -53.32
N ILE A 278 -2.14 97.77 -53.37
CA ILE A 278 -1.00 97.41 -52.50
C ILE A 278 0.29 97.96 -53.11
N HIS A 279 0.65 99.22 -52.87
CA HIS A 279 1.86 99.79 -53.49
C HIS A 279 3.15 99.27 -52.82
N PRO A 280 4.14 98.81 -53.62
CA PRO A 280 5.45 98.44 -53.10
C PRO A 280 6.31 99.70 -52.90
N ALA A 281 6.10 100.42 -51.79
CA ALA A 281 6.99 101.52 -51.40
C ALA A 281 8.17 101.03 -50.56
#